data_AF-A0A1H9XBV4-F1
#
_entry.id   AF-A0A1H9XBV4-F1
#
_cell.length_a   1.000
_cell.length_b   1.000
_cell.length_c   1.000
_cell.angle_alpha   90.00
_cell.angle_beta   90.00
_cell.angle_gamma   90.00
#
_symmetry.space_group_name_H-M   'P 1'
#
loop_
_entity.id
_entity.type
_entity.pdbx_description
1 polymer ?
#
loop_
_entity_poly.entity_id
_entity_poly.type
_entity_poly.pdbx_seq_one_letter_code
_entity_poly.pdbx_strand_id
1 'polypeptide(L)'
;MKSTRKNEDSQPKRRLKTKPVLLVLGLLLLGNLLWFIAWLIPNDKAVETEEEVASVDGKVITKEQWMASMESIYGKEVLLDMVNAEVMEAAAEKNNIKVSETEIDLELALIRSTQEGVDTSFQSFDEEVMRKRVRARLILEKVLAKDIVIEDTDIKAFYENNKNLYNIPTSYRTSVIYSSTEDEAKEVVKELENGSSFDGLARERSSDISSASLGGDIGYVVEGTETIDEALWKALPKIDVGKWSDVIPLSDGRFAVAQVNSVFKGQSFSFSDVEDHIRRELALDQLPQSVTQEAFWEEFNADWFYSEK
;
A
#
# COMPACT_ATOMS: atom_id res chain seq x y z
N MET A 1 38.13 20.95 85.99
CA MET A 1 38.51 22.10 85.13
C MET A 1 37.43 22.34 84.10
N LYS A 2 37.12 23.61 83.85
CA LYS A 2 35.91 24.12 83.18
C LYS A 2 35.88 23.94 81.66
N SER A 3 34.64 23.79 81.19
CA SER A 3 34.10 23.88 79.81
C SER A 3 34.69 24.96 78.91
N THR A 4 34.94 24.60 77.65
CA THR A 4 35.10 25.44 76.44
C THR A 4 34.57 24.58 75.27
N ARG A 5 33.80 25.02 74.26
CA ARG A 5 33.52 26.32 73.62
C ARG A 5 32.06 26.39 73.18
N LYS A 6 31.48 27.59 73.27
CA LYS A 6 30.26 28.04 72.59
C LYS A 6 30.70 29.06 71.53
N ASN A 7 30.30 28.91 70.28
CA ASN A 7 30.35 29.98 69.28
C ASN A 7 29.08 29.88 68.44
N GLU A 8 28.20 30.85 68.62
CA GLU A 8 26.95 31.07 67.91
C GLU A 8 27.11 32.47 67.29
N ASP A 9 27.15 32.55 65.96
CA ASP A 9 27.24 33.80 65.20
C ASP A 9 25.86 34.07 64.58
N SER A 10 25.25 35.21 64.92
CA SER A 10 23.90 35.58 64.46
C SER A 10 23.96 36.88 63.65
N GLN A 11 23.75 36.77 62.33
CA GLN A 11 23.67 37.90 61.39
C GLN A 11 22.32 38.65 61.45
N PRO A 12 22.26 39.96 61.11
CA PRO A 12 21.09 40.80 61.31
C PRO A 12 20.04 40.66 60.20
N LYS A 13 18.76 40.47 60.58
CA LYS A 13 17.60 40.39 59.67
C LYS A 13 17.21 41.77 59.12
N ARG A 14 17.36 42.01 57.81
CA ARG A 14 16.82 43.19 57.09
C ARG A 14 15.29 43.09 56.99
N ARG A 15 14.57 44.10 57.49
CA ARG A 15 13.10 44.22 57.37
C ARG A 15 12.73 44.94 56.06
N LEU A 16 11.95 44.29 55.20
CA LEU A 16 11.43 44.88 53.96
C LEU A 16 10.35 45.93 54.28
N LYS A 17 10.39 47.08 53.59
CA LYS A 17 9.35 48.12 53.73
C LYS A 17 8.06 47.61 53.07
N THR A 18 6.95 47.63 53.81
CA THR A 18 5.66 47.02 53.42
C THR A 18 4.96 47.69 52.23
N LYS A 19 5.17 49.00 52.02
CA LYS A 19 4.52 49.75 50.93
C LYS A 19 4.92 49.30 49.50
N PRO A 20 6.21 49.17 49.15
CA PRO A 20 6.59 48.65 47.83
C PRO A 20 6.23 47.18 47.61
N VAL A 21 6.21 46.36 48.67
CA VAL A 21 5.79 44.95 48.60
C VAL A 21 4.30 44.83 48.25
N LEU A 22 3.44 45.67 48.83
CA LEU A 22 2.01 45.71 48.50
C LEU A 22 1.73 46.15 47.06
N LEU A 23 2.54 47.07 46.50
CA LEU A 23 2.43 47.47 45.10
C LEU A 23 2.78 46.33 44.13
N VAL A 24 3.84 45.59 44.42
CA VAL A 24 4.25 44.42 43.61
C VAL A 24 3.22 43.30 43.69
N LEU A 25 2.68 43.04 44.89
CA LEU A 25 1.57 42.08 45.08
C LEU A 25 0.32 42.51 44.33
N GLY A 26 -0.03 43.80 44.35
CA GLY A 26 -1.16 44.34 43.59
C GLY A 26 -0.99 44.17 42.08
N LEU A 27 0.20 44.43 41.54
CA LEU A 27 0.52 44.23 40.13
C LEU A 27 0.48 42.75 39.72
N LEU A 28 1.02 41.86 40.55
CA LEU A 28 0.96 40.42 40.32
C LEU A 28 -0.49 39.92 40.31
N LEU A 29 -1.31 40.39 41.24
CA LEU A 29 -2.72 39.99 41.34
C LEU A 29 -3.52 40.52 40.14
N LEU A 30 -3.23 41.75 39.69
CA LEU A 30 -3.85 42.32 38.49
C LEU A 30 -3.44 41.54 37.22
N GLY A 31 -2.17 41.17 37.10
CA GLY A 31 -1.68 40.35 35.98
C GLY A 31 -2.32 38.96 35.97
N ASN A 32 -2.47 38.33 37.13
CA ASN A 32 -3.11 37.02 37.25
C ASN A 32 -4.62 37.10 36.98
N LEU A 33 -5.28 38.19 37.41
CA LEU A 33 -6.69 38.45 37.11
C LEU A 33 -6.91 38.68 35.62
N LEU A 34 -6.03 39.44 34.95
CA LEU A 34 -6.09 39.64 33.50
C LEU A 34 -5.86 38.34 32.72
N TRP A 35 -4.94 37.48 33.18
CA TRP A 35 -4.72 36.16 32.61
C TRP A 35 -5.95 35.25 32.78
N PHE A 36 -6.58 35.26 33.95
CA PHE A 36 -7.80 34.50 34.22
C PHE A 36 -9.00 35.01 33.40
N ILE A 37 -9.16 36.32 33.23
CA ILE A 37 -10.19 36.92 32.38
C ILE A 37 -9.94 36.55 30.90
N ALA A 38 -8.68 36.59 30.43
CA ALA A 38 -8.33 36.17 29.08
C ALA A 38 -8.62 34.68 28.82
N TRP A 39 -8.54 33.83 29.84
CA TRP A 39 -8.94 32.42 29.79
C TRP A 39 -10.46 32.20 29.78
N LEU A 40 -11.22 33.14 30.35
CA LEU A 40 -12.69 33.10 30.43
C LEU A 40 -13.40 33.69 29.20
N ILE A 41 -12.66 34.36 28.30
CA ILE A 41 -13.18 34.73 26.98
C ILE A 41 -13.27 33.42 26.19
N PRO A 42 -14.48 32.99 25.76
CA PRO A 42 -14.61 31.81 24.92
C PRO A 42 -13.77 32.05 23.67
N ASN A 43 -12.80 31.17 23.46
CA ASN A 43 -12.03 31.16 22.23
C ASN A 43 -12.99 30.66 21.14
N ASP A 44 -13.80 31.55 20.54
CA ASP A 44 -14.72 31.29 19.42
C ASP A 44 -13.96 30.91 18.11
N LYS A 45 -12.75 30.38 18.25
CA LYS A 45 -11.89 29.83 17.18
C LYS A 45 -11.29 28.49 17.58
N ALA A 46 -12.06 27.67 18.27
CA ALA A 46 -12.01 26.22 18.09
C ALA A 46 -13.29 25.79 17.38
N VAL A 47 -13.55 26.36 16.20
CA VAL A 47 -14.24 25.58 15.18
C VAL A 47 -13.18 24.59 14.75
N GLU A 48 -13.24 23.37 15.26
CA GLU A 48 -12.77 22.22 14.50
C GLU A 48 -13.49 22.36 13.17
N THR A 49 -12.82 22.95 12.18
CA THR A 49 -13.32 22.95 10.82
C THR A 49 -13.28 21.50 10.42
N GLU A 50 -14.42 20.82 10.56
CA GLU A 50 -14.69 19.51 9.97
C GLU A 50 -14.16 19.61 8.53
N GLU A 51 -13.02 18.98 8.28
CA GLU A 51 -12.28 19.17 7.03
C GLU A 51 -13.19 18.70 5.90
N GLU A 52 -13.68 19.64 5.08
CA GLU A 52 -14.53 19.32 3.94
C GLU A 52 -13.68 18.57 2.91
N VAL A 53 -14.10 17.35 2.59
CA VAL A 53 -13.45 16.52 1.56
C VAL A 53 -14.21 16.54 0.25
N ALA A 54 -15.52 16.83 0.29
CA ALA A 54 -16.37 17.00 -0.90
C ALA A 54 -17.67 17.72 -0.55
N SER A 55 -18.40 18.22 -1.55
CA SER A 55 -19.78 18.67 -1.41
C SER A 55 -20.63 18.36 -2.64
N VAL A 56 -21.92 18.06 -2.41
CA VAL A 56 -22.90 17.75 -3.47
C VAL A 56 -24.17 18.54 -3.20
N ASP A 57 -24.55 19.43 -4.14
CA ASP A 57 -25.73 20.29 -4.01
C ASP A 57 -25.77 21.06 -2.67
N GLY A 58 -24.61 21.59 -2.26
CA GLY A 58 -24.44 22.32 -1.00
C GLY A 58 -24.44 21.46 0.27
N LYS A 59 -24.53 20.12 0.16
CA LYS A 59 -24.32 19.19 1.28
C LYS A 59 -22.84 18.83 1.38
N VAL A 60 -22.21 19.21 2.48
CA VAL A 60 -20.80 18.93 2.79
C VAL A 60 -20.64 17.47 3.22
N ILE A 61 -19.62 16.81 2.71
CA ILE A 61 -19.09 15.52 3.17
C ILE A 61 -17.80 15.82 3.92
N THR A 62 -17.75 15.43 5.18
CA THR A 62 -16.60 15.72 6.06
C THR A 62 -15.61 14.57 6.05
N LYS A 63 -14.34 14.88 6.35
CA LYS A 63 -13.28 13.88 6.52
C LYS A 63 -13.65 12.83 7.56
N GLU A 64 -14.27 13.24 8.66
CA GLU A 64 -14.73 12.34 9.72
C GLU A 64 -15.77 11.34 9.19
N GLN A 65 -16.79 11.82 8.45
CA GLN A 65 -17.79 10.95 7.83
C GLN A 65 -17.17 9.96 6.84
N TRP A 66 -16.23 10.42 6.04
CA TRP A 66 -15.49 9.57 5.12
C TRP A 66 -14.65 8.51 5.87
N MET A 67 -13.86 8.91 6.86
CA MET A 67 -13.03 8.00 7.66
C MET A 67 -13.86 6.97 8.43
N ALA A 68 -14.95 7.38 9.08
CA ALA A 68 -15.86 6.47 9.77
C ALA A 68 -16.51 5.47 8.82
N SER A 69 -16.84 5.90 7.59
CA SER A 69 -17.34 5.01 6.55
C SER A 69 -16.27 4.02 6.09
N MET A 70 -15.03 4.47 5.90
CA MET A 70 -13.89 3.61 5.55
C MET A 70 -13.59 2.58 6.64
N GLU A 71 -13.59 2.98 7.91
CA GLU A 71 -13.43 2.08 9.04
C GLU A 71 -14.56 1.05 9.08
N SER A 72 -15.81 1.47 8.87
CA SER A 72 -16.96 0.56 8.84
C SER A 72 -16.84 -0.50 7.73
N ILE A 73 -16.35 -0.11 6.55
CA ILE A 73 -16.26 -1.00 5.38
C ILE A 73 -15.01 -1.89 5.44
N TYR A 74 -13.84 -1.33 5.77
CA TYR A 74 -12.54 -1.99 5.64
C TYR A 74 -11.76 -2.13 6.96
N GLY A 75 -12.21 -1.50 8.05
CA GLY A 75 -11.46 -1.41 9.30
C GLY A 75 -11.12 -2.77 9.91
N LYS A 76 -12.05 -3.74 9.86
CA LYS A 76 -11.82 -5.11 10.36
C LYS A 76 -10.71 -5.81 9.60
N GLU A 77 -10.73 -5.74 8.27
CA GLU A 77 -9.75 -6.39 7.40
C GLU A 77 -8.37 -5.75 7.56
N VAL A 78 -8.32 -4.42 7.57
CA VAL A 78 -7.06 -3.68 7.78
C VAL A 78 -6.46 -3.99 9.15
N LEU A 79 -7.28 -4.03 10.21
CA LEU A 79 -6.80 -4.39 11.55
C LEU A 79 -6.31 -5.84 11.60
N LEU A 80 -7.02 -6.77 10.96
CA LEU A 80 -6.62 -8.17 10.88
C LEU A 80 -5.24 -8.32 10.23
N ASP A 81 -5.02 -7.67 9.09
CA ASP A 81 -3.73 -7.68 8.39
C ASP A 81 -2.60 -7.11 9.23
N MET A 82 -2.85 -6.01 9.95
CA MET A 82 -1.86 -5.41 10.84
C MET A 82 -1.49 -6.34 11.99
N VAL A 83 -2.48 -6.96 12.65
CA VAL A 83 -2.22 -7.91 13.74
C VAL A 83 -1.45 -9.13 13.21
N ASN A 84 -1.87 -9.69 12.08
CA ASN A 84 -1.19 -10.80 11.45
C ASN A 84 0.27 -10.48 11.11
N ALA A 85 0.54 -9.28 10.59
CA ALA A 85 1.90 -8.84 10.30
C ALA A 85 2.77 -8.77 11.57
N GLU A 86 2.27 -8.16 12.65
CA GLU A 86 3.01 -8.04 13.92
C GLU A 86 3.24 -9.41 14.58
N VAL A 87 2.23 -10.30 14.56
CA VAL A 87 2.37 -11.67 15.08
C VAL A 87 3.44 -12.44 14.30
N MET A 88 3.48 -12.28 12.98
CA MET A 88 4.52 -12.91 12.17
C MET A 88 5.90 -12.30 12.44
N GLU A 89 6.07 -10.99 12.59
CA GLU A 89 7.38 -10.43 12.98
C GLU A 89 7.86 -10.99 14.33
N ALA A 90 6.97 -11.09 15.33
CA ALA A 90 7.29 -11.71 16.61
C ALA A 90 7.68 -13.20 16.44
N ALA A 91 6.99 -13.93 15.56
CA ALA A 91 7.33 -15.31 15.22
C ALA A 91 8.69 -15.42 14.52
N ALA A 92 9.04 -14.46 13.66
CA ALA A 92 10.34 -14.41 12.99
C ALA A 92 11.47 -14.22 14.00
N GLU A 93 11.33 -13.28 14.94
CA GLU A 93 12.31 -13.04 15.99
C GLU A 93 12.52 -14.29 16.85
N LYS A 94 11.42 -14.89 17.33
CA LYS A 94 11.46 -16.11 18.16
C LYS A 94 12.14 -17.28 17.43
N ASN A 95 11.87 -17.43 16.13
CA ASN A 95 12.37 -18.54 15.34
C ASN A 95 13.70 -18.27 14.64
N ASN A 96 14.29 -17.07 14.81
CA ASN A 96 15.49 -16.59 14.13
C ASN A 96 15.35 -16.61 12.60
N ILE A 97 14.15 -16.33 12.09
CA ILE A 97 13.87 -16.25 10.66
C ILE A 97 14.22 -14.86 10.17
N LYS A 98 14.86 -14.81 9.01
CA LYS A 98 15.14 -13.57 8.28
C LYS A 98 14.45 -13.62 6.94
N VAL A 99 13.81 -12.52 6.57
CA VAL A 99 13.27 -12.28 5.23
C VAL A 99 14.00 -11.07 4.67
N SER A 100 14.64 -11.27 3.52
CA SER A 100 15.37 -10.24 2.79
C SER A 100 14.46 -9.51 1.80
N GLU A 101 14.86 -8.29 1.42
CA GLU A 101 14.13 -7.52 0.40
C GLU A 101 14.12 -8.25 -0.96
N THR A 102 15.20 -8.96 -1.29
CA THR A 102 15.30 -9.74 -2.53
C THR A 102 14.29 -10.89 -2.59
N GLU A 103 14.00 -11.52 -1.46
CA GLU A 103 12.95 -12.56 -1.39
C GLU A 103 11.57 -11.94 -1.57
N ILE A 104 11.31 -10.78 -0.96
CA ILE A 104 10.05 -10.05 -1.14
C ILE A 104 9.88 -9.63 -2.60
N ASP A 105 10.94 -9.11 -3.23
CA ASP A 105 10.92 -8.70 -4.64
C ASP A 105 10.64 -9.89 -5.58
N LEU A 106 11.27 -11.04 -5.31
CA LEU A 106 11.01 -12.28 -6.04
C LEU A 106 9.55 -12.72 -5.91
N GLU A 107 9.02 -12.80 -4.69
CA GLU A 107 7.62 -13.19 -4.46
C GLU A 107 6.64 -12.23 -5.13
N LEU A 108 6.89 -10.92 -5.05
CA LEU A 108 6.06 -9.92 -5.71
C LEU A 108 6.09 -10.09 -7.22
N ALA A 109 7.26 -10.38 -7.80
CA ALA A 109 7.38 -10.64 -9.23
C ALA A 109 6.57 -11.88 -9.63
N LEU A 110 6.69 -12.97 -8.88
CA LEU A 110 5.96 -14.22 -9.13
C LEU A 110 4.44 -14.04 -8.99
N ILE A 111 3.96 -13.37 -7.94
CA ILE A 111 2.53 -13.06 -7.77
C ILE A 111 1.99 -12.25 -8.95
N ARG A 112 2.72 -11.21 -9.38
CA ARG A 112 2.33 -10.38 -10.52
C ARG A 112 2.28 -11.16 -11.82
N SER A 113 3.12 -12.19 -11.97
CA SER A 113 3.16 -13.03 -13.17
C SER A 113 2.01 -14.03 -13.27
N THR A 114 1.49 -14.51 -12.13
CA THR A 114 0.42 -15.53 -12.09
C THR A 114 -0.98 -14.91 -12.04
N GLN A 115 -1.10 -13.67 -11.57
CA GLN A 115 -2.35 -12.93 -11.56
C GLN A 115 -2.66 -12.31 -12.94
N GLU A 116 -2.82 -13.14 -13.96
CA GLU A 116 -3.59 -12.74 -15.14
C GLU A 116 -5.04 -12.48 -14.68
N GLY A 117 -5.46 -11.22 -14.62
CA GLY A 117 -6.87 -10.84 -14.53
C GLY A 117 -7.54 -10.81 -13.14
N VAL A 118 -6.81 -10.92 -12.03
CA VAL A 118 -7.43 -10.83 -10.69
C VAL A 118 -7.29 -9.42 -10.08
N ASP A 119 -8.42 -8.72 -10.15
CA ASP A 119 -8.96 -7.70 -9.25
C ASP A 119 -8.22 -6.35 -9.11
N THR A 120 -8.93 -5.29 -9.52
CA THR A 120 -8.71 -3.88 -9.19
C THR A 120 -8.51 -3.61 -7.69
N SER A 121 -8.91 -4.56 -6.83
CA SER A 121 -8.63 -4.57 -5.40
C SER A 121 -7.12 -4.60 -5.07
N PHE A 122 -6.28 -5.31 -5.85
CA PHE A 122 -4.83 -5.30 -5.68
C PHE A 122 -4.16 -4.01 -6.20
N GLN A 123 -4.86 -3.24 -7.03
CA GLN A 123 -4.33 -2.07 -7.73
C GLN A 123 -4.34 -0.79 -6.89
N SER A 124 -5.05 -0.80 -5.76
CA SER A 124 -5.23 0.37 -4.89
C SER A 124 -4.40 0.31 -3.60
N PHE A 125 -3.69 -0.80 -3.35
CA PHE A 125 -2.85 -0.90 -2.15
C PHE A 125 -1.49 -0.25 -2.42
N ASP A 126 -1.08 0.58 -1.47
CA ASP A 126 0.28 1.09 -1.37
C ASP A 126 1.28 -0.07 -1.48
N GLU A 127 2.35 0.11 -2.27
CA GLU A 127 3.38 -0.91 -2.47
C GLU A 127 3.95 -1.39 -1.12
N GLU A 128 4.06 -0.49 -0.15
CA GLU A 128 4.51 -0.80 1.21
C GLU A 128 3.56 -1.79 1.91
N VAL A 129 2.25 -1.64 1.74
CA VAL A 129 1.25 -2.55 2.31
C VAL A 129 1.40 -3.94 1.68
N MET A 130 1.61 -4.02 0.37
CA MET A 130 1.82 -5.29 -0.31
C MET A 130 3.11 -5.98 0.17
N ARG A 131 4.21 -5.22 0.28
CA ARG A 131 5.49 -5.74 0.81
C ARG A 131 5.32 -6.30 2.22
N LYS A 132 4.59 -5.62 3.11
CA LYS A 132 4.29 -6.11 4.47
C LYS A 132 3.49 -7.41 4.46
N ARG A 133 2.44 -7.51 3.62
CA ARG A 133 1.64 -8.74 3.47
C ARG A 133 2.50 -9.91 2.97
N VAL A 134 3.30 -9.69 1.92
CA VAL A 134 4.22 -10.71 1.38
C VAL A 134 5.24 -11.13 2.42
N ARG A 135 5.80 -10.18 3.18
CA ARG A 135 6.75 -10.47 4.25
C ARG A 135 6.14 -11.34 5.34
N ALA A 136 4.93 -11.01 5.83
CA ALA A 136 4.23 -11.81 6.83
C ALA A 136 3.97 -13.24 6.33
N ARG A 137 3.55 -13.40 5.07
CA ARG A 137 3.39 -14.71 4.42
C ARG A 137 4.71 -15.48 4.35
N LEU A 138 5.79 -14.83 3.91
CA LEU A 138 7.12 -15.46 3.83
C LEU A 138 7.62 -15.94 5.20
N ILE A 139 7.36 -15.16 6.26
CA ILE A 139 7.71 -15.59 7.62
C ILE A 139 6.94 -16.85 7.98
N LEU A 140 5.62 -16.86 7.80
CA LEU A 140 4.78 -18.02 8.06
C LEU A 140 5.30 -19.26 7.33
N GLU A 141 5.51 -19.14 6.02
CA GLU A 141 6.02 -20.24 5.19
C GLU A 141 7.37 -20.77 5.68
N LYS A 142 8.29 -19.88 6.07
CA LYS A 142 9.59 -20.26 6.63
C LYS A 142 9.47 -20.92 8.00
N VAL A 143 8.53 -20.49 8.85
CA VAL A 143 8.26 -21.16 10.14
C VAL A 143 7.79 -22.59 9.89
N LEU A 144 6.86 -22.78 8.96
CA LEU A 144 6.27 -24.07 8.66
C LEU A 144 7.26 -25.03 7.99
N ALA A 145 8.10 -24.51 7.10
CA ALA A 145 9.09 -25.31 6.35
C ALA A 145 10.36 -25.63 7.15
N LYS A 146 10.59 -25.00 8.31
CA LYS A 146 11.88 -25.01 9.02
C LYS A 146 12.44 -26.40 9.33
N ASP A 147 11.58 -27.35 9.66
CA ASP A 147 11.98 -28.71 10.06
C ASP A 147 11.85 -29.74 8.92
N ILE A 148 11.51 -29.30 7.72
CA ILE A 148 11.34 -30.15 6.54
C ILE A 148 12.61 -30.11 5.71
N VAL A 149 13.19 -31.28 5.46
CA VAL A 149 14.41 -31.42 4.65
C VAL A 149 14.02 -31.79 3.23
N ILE A 150 14.47 -30.98 2.27
CA ILE A 150 14.32 -31.22 0.83
C ILE A 150 15.70 -31.50 0.24
N GLU A 151 15.81 -32.57 -0.56
CA GLU A 151 17.04 -32.95 -1.22
C GLU A 151 17.40 -31.99 -2.36
N ASP A 152 18.68 -31.61 -2.47
CA ASP A 152 19.16 -30.69 -3.51
C ASP A 152 18.88 -31.19 -4.94
N THR A 153 18.76 -32.51 -5.12
CA THR A 153 18.40 -33.10 -6.41
C THR A 153 16.99 -32.73 -6.83
N ASP A 154 16.06 -32.68 -5.88
CA ASP A 154 14.65 -32.38 -6.14
C ASP A 154 14.47 -30.89 -6.43
N ILE A 155 15.20 -30.03 -5.72
CA ILE A 155 15.22 -28.58 -5.95
C ILE A 155 15.72 -28.28 -7.36
N LYS A 156 16.83 -28.91 -7.78
CA LYS A 156 17.38 -28.75 -9.14
C LYS A 156 16.43 -29.29 -10.21
N ALA A 157 15.86 -30.46 -9.99
CA ALA A 157 14.90 -31.04 -10.92
C ALA A 157 13.66 -30.15 -11.08
N PHE A 158 13.17 -29.56 -9.98
CA PHE A 158 12.05 -28.62 -10.02
C PHE A 158 12.40 -27.39 -10.85
N TYR A 159 13.54 -26.75 -10.62
CA TYR A 159 13.96 -25.59 -11.41
C TYR A 159 14.05 -25.93 -12.90
N GLU A 160 14.73 -27.02 -13.26
CA GLU A 160 14.93 -27.42 -14.66
C GLU A 160 13.60 -27.70 -15.39
N ASN A 161 12.65 -28.33 -14.71
CA ASN A 161 11.32 -28.62 -15.27
C ASN A 161 10.42 -27.39 -15.34
N ASN A 162 10.69 -26.35 -14.53
CA ASN A 162 9.82 -25.19 -14.37
C ASN A 162 10.52 -23.85 -14.69
N LYS A 163 11.59 -23.87 -15.50
CA LYS A 163 12.37 -22.65 -15.83
C LYS A 163 11.53 -21.47 -16.30
N ASN A 164 10.43 -21.75 -17.00
CA ASN A 164 9.52 -20.73 -17.51
C ASN A 164 8.83 -19.94 -16.38
N LEU A 165 8.59 -20.55 -15.20
CA LEU A 165 8.02 -19.85 -14.04
C LEU A 165 8.95 -18.75 -13.50
N TYR A 166 10.26 -18.90 -13.73
CA TYR A 166 11.29 -17.98 -13.25
C TYR A 166 11.80 -17.02 -14.32
N ASN A 167 11.18 -17.03 -15.50
CA ASN A 167 11.44 -16.09 -16.57
C ASN A 167 10.17 -15.27 -16.84
N ILE A 168 10.02 -14.18 -16.10
CA ILE A 168 8.84 -13.33 -16.15
C ILE A 168 9.05 -12.30 -17.27
N PRO A 169 8.25 -12.32 -18.34
CA PRO A 169 8.37 -11.36 -19.43
C PRO A 169 7.97 -9.95 -18.96
N THR A 170 8.43 -8.93 -19.71
CA THR A 170 7.90 -7.58 -19.53
C THR A 170 6.41 -7.57 -19.85
N SER A 171 5.60 -7.01 -18.96
CA SER A 171 4.17 -6.86 -19.15
C SER A 171 3.75 -5.39 -19.10
N TYR A 172 2.76 -5.06 -19.91
CA TYR A 172 2.23 -3.70 -20.04
C TYR A 172 0.78 -3.72 -19.58
N ARG A 173 0.42 -2.93 -18.57
CA ARG A 173 -1.00 -2.70 -18.25
C ARG A 173 -1.55 -1.79 -19.34
N THR A 174 -2.54 -2.25 -20.08
CA THR A 174 -2.97 -1.57 -21.30
C THR A 174 -4.46 -1.32 -21.29
N SER A 175 -4.84 -0.10 -21.67
CA SER A 175 -6.22 0.22 -22.08
C SER A 175 -6.29 0.40 -23.59
N VAL A 176 -7.35 -0.06 -24.23
CA VAL A 176 -7.52 -0.01 -25.69
C VAL A 176 -8.90 0.50 -26.07
N ILE A 177 -8.94 1.37 -27.07
CA ILE A 177 -10.15 1.79 -27.77
C ILE A 177 -10.12 1.16 -29.15
N TYR A 178 -11.05 0.24 -29.41
CA TYR A 178 -11.17 -0.41 -30.72
C TYR A 178 -12.18 0.33 -31.58
N SER A 179 -11.86 0.61 -32.84
CA SER A 179 -12.73 1.27 -33.81
C SER A 179 -12.87 0.43 -35.07
N SER A 180 -14.01 0.57 -35.76
CA SER A 180 -14.28 -0.20 -36.98
C SER A 180 -13.60 0.43 -38.21
N THR A 181 -13.35 1.73 -38.16
CA THR A 181 -12.71 2.48 -39.25
C THR A 181 -11.53 3.32 -38.78
N GLU A 182 -10.63 3.64 -39.70
CA GLU A 182 -9.46 4.47 -39.41
C GLU A 182 -9.87 5.90 -39.00
N ASP A 183 -10.93 6.43 -39.60
CA ASP A 183 -11.42 7.78 -39.31
C ASP A 183 -12.01 7.89 -37.90
N GLU A 184 -12.72 6.86 -37.42
CA GLU A 184 -13.17 6.78 -36.03
C GLU A 184 -11.98 6.79 -35.05
N ALA A 185 -10.95 5.99 -35.32
CA ALA A 185 -9.76 5.93 -34.48
C ALA A 185 -8.98 7.26 -34.49
N LYS A 186 -8.90 7.95 -35.64
CA LYS A 186 -8.29 9.28 -35.74
C LYS A 186 -9.04 10.34 -34.93
N GLU A 187 -10.37 10.30 -34.91
CA GLU A 187 -11.15 11.23 -34.10
C GLU A 187 -10.94 10.97 -32.59
N VAL A 188 -10.77 9.70 -32.18
CA VAL A 188 -10.37 9.36 -30.79
C VAL A 188 -9.03 10.01 -30.43
N VAL A 189 -8.00 9.88 -31.26
CA VAL A 189 -6.68 10.50 -31.01
C VAL A 189 -6.82 12.02 -30.87
N LYS A 190 -7.57 12.65 -31.77
CA LYS A 190 -7.82 14.10 -31.75
C LYS A 190 -8.55 14.57 -30.50
N GLU A 191 -9.51 13.79 -30.00
CA GLU A 191 -10.21 14.13 -28.75
C GLU A 191 -9.32 13.95 -27.51
N LEU A 192 -8.46 12.94 -27.50
CA LEU A 192 -7.43 12.80 -26.46
C LEU A 192 -6.47 13.99 -26.46
N GLU A 193 -6.04 14.46 -27.65
CA GLU A 193 -5.22 15.67 -27.78
C GLU A 193 -5.92 16.94 -27.27
N ASN A 194 -7.25 16.99 -27.38
CA ASN A 194 -8.08 18.09 -26.85
C ASN A 194 -8.34 17.98 -25.34
N GLY A 195 -7.84 16.95 -24.66
CA GLY A 195 -7.91 16.77 -23.21
C GLY A 195 -9.05 15.88 -22.71
N SER A 196 -9.73 15.15 -23.59
CA SER A 196 -10.68 14.11 -23.17
C SER A 196 -9.97 12.99 -22.40
N SER A 197 -10.64 12.38 -21.43
CA SER A 197 -10.08 11.23 -20.71
C SER A 197 -10.18 9.95 -21.54
N PHE A 198 -9.16 9.10 -21.44
CA PHE A 198 -9.12 7.84 -22.20
C PHE A 198 -10.24 6.89 -21.79
N ASP A 199 -10.50 6.76 -20.49
CA ASP A 199 -11.55 5.90 -19.95
C ASP A 199 -12.96 6.36 -20.35
N GLY A 200 -13.18 7.68 -20.46
CA GLY A 200 -14.43 8.25 -20.95
C GLY A 200 -14.66 7.92 -22.43
N LEU A 201 -13.65 8.15 -23.26
CA LEU A 201 -13.71 7.82 -24.69
C LEU A 201 -13.84 6.32 -24.94
N ALA A 202 -13.19 5.49 -24.13
CA ALA A 202 -13.34 4.04 -24.23
C ALA A 202 -14.79 3.59 -23.98
N ARG A 203 -15.45 4.15 -22.96
CA ARG A 203 -16.87 3.84 -22.66
C ARG A 203 -17.81 4.32 -23.77
N GLU A 204 -17.51 5.45 -24.41
CA GLU A 204 -18.38 6.06 -25.43
C GLU A 204 -18.17 5.46 -26.82
N ARG A 205 -16.93 5.16 -27.21
CA ARG A 205 -16.55 4.92 -28.61
C ARG A 205 -15.93 3.56 -28.89
N SER A 206 -15.49 2.82 -27.88
CA SER A 206 -14.88 1.52 -28.14
C SER A 206 -15.92 0.53 -28.64
N SER A 207 -15.59 -0.14 -29.73
CA SER A 207 -16.36 -1.25 -30.30
C SER A 207 -16.21 -2.54 -29.47
N ASP A 208 -15.23 -2.62 -28.58
CA ASP A 208 -15.12 -3.71 -27.61
C ASP A 208 -15.90 -3.38 -26.34
N ILE A 209 -17.16 -3.84 -26.30
CA ILE A 209 -18.10 -3.59 -25.20
C ILE A 209 -17.57 -4.12 -23.85
N SER A 210 -16.75 -5.18 -23.89
CA SER A 210 -16.29 -5.86 -22.68
C SER A 210 -15.33 -4.96 -21.88
N SER A 211 -14.27 -4.47 -22.53
CA SER A 211 -13.31 -3.55 -21.93
C SER A 211 -13.84 -2.11 -21.87
N ALA A 212 -14.72 -1.69 -22.77
CA ALA A 212 -15.28 -0.33 -22.81
C ALA A 212 -15.81 0.12 -21.44
N SER A 213 -16.63 -0.72 -20.79
CA SER A 213 -17.22 -0.42 -19.47
C SER A 213 -16.17 -0.18 -18.38
N LEU A 214 -15.01 -0.82 -18.51
CA LEU A 214 -13.84 -0.72 -17.63
C LEU A 214 -12.84 0.36 -18.09
N GLY A 215 -13.27 1.31 -18.93
CA GLY A 215 -12.38 2.36 -19.44
C GLY A 215 -11.38 1.86 -20.48
N GLY A 216 -11.70 0.76 -21.17
CA GLY A 216 -10.86 0.14 -22.18
C GLY A 216 -9.78 -0.78 -21.60
N ASP A 217 -9.72 -0.98 -20.29
CA ASP A 217 -8.69 -1.80 -19.65
C ASP A 217 -8.80 -3.28 -20.07
N ILE A 218 -7.77 -3.78 -20.74
CA ILE A 218 -7.65 -5.17 -21.21
C ILE A 218 -6.70 -6.01 -20.35
N GLY A 219 -6.19 -5.43 -19.25
CA GLY A 219 -5.27 -6.13 -18.37
C GLY A 219 -3.80 -5.97 -18.74
N TYR A 220 -2.98 -6.89 -18.22
CA TYR A 220 -1.57 -6.96 -18.56
C TYR A 220 -1.38 -7.73 -19.86
N VAL A 221 -0.68 -7.10 -20.80
CA VAL A 221 -0.30 -7.71 -22.06
C VAL A 221 1.17 -8.12 -21.99
N VAL A 222 1.46 -9.38 -22.32
CA VAL A 222 2.80 -9.93 -22.44
C VAL A 222 3.07 -10.37 -23.87
N GLU A 223 4.34 -10.62 -24.20
CA GLU A 223 4.70 -11.20 -25.49
C GLU A 223 4.03 -12.56 -25.66
N GLY A 224 3.36 -12.77 -26.79
CA GLY A 224 2.73 -14.05 -27.11
C GLY A 224 1.35 -14.28 -26.49
N THR A 225 0.71 -13.26 -25.89
CA THR A 225 -0.70 -13.35 -25.50
C THR A 225 -1.57 -13.59 -26.75
N GLU A 226 -2.13 -14.80 -26.90
CA GLU A 226 -2.85 -15.23 -28.11
C GLU A 226 -4.07 -14.37 -28.45
N THR A 227 -4.71 -13.78 -27.44
CA THR A 227 -5.90 -12.93 -27.60
C THR A 227 -5.57 -11.50 -28.06
N ILE A 228 -4.28 -11.13 -28.15
CA ILE A 228 -3.82 -9.80 -28.49
C ILE A 228 -3.18 -9.79 -29.86
N ASP A 229 -3.63 -8.84 -30.70
CA ASP A 229 -3.08 -8.65 -32.03
C ASP A 229 -1.58 -8.29 -31.99
N GLU A 230 -0.78 -8.88 -32.87
CA GLU A 230 0.66 -8.68 -32.93
C GLU A 230 1.05 -7.21 -33.16
N ALA A 231 0.26 -6.47 -33.95
CA ALA A 231 0.50 -5.05 -34.20
C ALA A 231 0.29 -4.20 -32.93
N LEU A 232 -0.73 -4.54 -32.14
CA LEU A 232 -1.01 -3.91 -30.86
C LEU A 232 0.14 -4.16 -29.88
N TRP A 233 0.54 -5.42 -29.69
CA TRP A 233 1.67 -5.80 -28.83
C TRP A 233 2.96 -5.04 -29.21
N LYS A 234 3.32 -5.01 -30.49
CA LYS A 234 4.55 -4.34 -30.98
C LYS A 234 4.55 -2.83 -30.81
N ALA A 235 3.39 -2.21 -30.59
CA ALA A 235 3.27 -0.79 -30.33
C ALA A 235 3.54 -0.46 -28.85
N LEU A 236 3.12 -1.31 -27.91
CA LEU A 236 3.16 -1.01 -26.46
C LEU A 236 4.54 -0.59 -25.93
N PRO A 237 5.67 -1.23 -26.31
CA PRO A 237 6.99 -0.82 -25.82
C PRO A 237 7.43 0.58 -26.24
N LYS A 238 6.74 1.21 -27.20
CA LYS A 238 7.06 2.53 -27.75
C LYS A 238 6.22 3.64 -27.12
N ILE A 239 5.26 3.29 -26.27
CA ILE A 239 4.33 4.21 -25.63
C ILE A 239 4.83 4.47 -24.21
N ASP A 240 5.00 5.74 -23.86
CA ASP A 240 5.37 6.12 -22.50
C ASP A 240 4.21 5.85 -21.52
N VAL A 241 4.54 5.57 -20.26
CA VAL A 241 3.54 5.37 -19.20
C VAL A 241 2.64 6.61 -19.07
N GLY A 242 1.33 6.38 -19.06
CA GLY A 242 0.28 7.39 -19.05
C GLY A 242 -0.03 8.00 -20.43
N LYS A 243 0.69 7.63 -21.48
CA LYS A 243 0.47 8.12 -22.85
C LYS A 243 -0.26 7.08 -23.71
N TRP A 244 -0.80 7.55 -24.83
CA TRP A 244 -1.48 6.74 -25.83
C TRP A 244 -0.71 6.70 -27.15
N SER A 245 -0.99 5.68 -27.97
CA SER A 245 -0.43 5.50 -29.31
C SER A 245 -1.15 6.36 -30.36
N ASP A 246 -0.54 6.46 -31.54
CA ASP A 246 -1.28 6.73 -32.77
C ASP A 246 -2.21 5.55 -33.11
N VAL A 247 -2.97 5.68 -34.21
CA VAL A 247 -3.84 4.62 -34.72
C VAL A 247 -3.03 3.39 -35.14
N ILE A 248 -3.38 2.23 -34.59
CA ILE A 248 -2.76 0.94 -34.87
C ILE A 248 -3.73 0.13 -35.74
N PRO A 249 -3.39 -0.20 -37.00
CA PRO A 249 -4.18 -1.13 -37.81
C PRO A 249 -3.97 -2.56 -37.30
N LEU A 250 -5.08 -3.27 -37.06
CA LEU A 250 -5.08 -4.65 -36.59
C LEU A 250 -5.25 -5.63 -37.76
N SER A 251 -4.83 -6.87 -37.55
CA SER A 251 -4.91 -7.94 -38.58
C SER A 251 -6.35 -8.34 -38.90
N ASP A 252 -7.29 -8.11 -37.98
CA ASP A 252 -8.72 -8.39 -38.15
C ASP A 252 -9.48 -7.30 -38.93
N GLY A 253 -8.78 -6.25 -39.37
CA GLY A 253 -9.34 -5.12 -40.12
C GLY A 253 -9.91 -3.99 -39.25
N ARG A 254 -9.85 -4.09 -37.91
CA ARG A 254 -10.16 -2.99 -36.99
C ARG A 254 -8.95 -2.09 -36.77
N PHE A 255 -9.19 -1.01 -36.05
CA PHE A 255 -8.18 -0.04 -35.64
C PHE A 255 -8.19 0.08 -34.12
N ALA A 256 -7.02 0.30 -33.52
CA ALA A 256 -6.87 0.48 -32.09
C ALA A 256 -6.11 1.75 -31.75
N VAL A 257 -6.49 2.38 -30.65
CA VAL A 257 -5.68 3.36 -29.93
C VAL A 257 -5.40 2.76 -28.55
N ALA A 258 -4.12 2.62 -28.18
CA ALA A 258 -3.72 1.97 -26.95
C ALA A 258 -3.08 2.95 -25.99
N GLN A 259 -3.36 2.84 -24.69
CA GLN A 259 -2.69 3.56 -23.61
C GLN A 259 -1.94 2.57 -22.73
N VAL A 260 -0.69 2.91 -22.37
CA VAL A 260 0.08 2.15 -21.37
C VAL A 260 -0.11 2.80 -20.01
N ASN A 261 -0.77 2.10 -19.10
CA ASN A 261 -1.08 2.58 -17.75
C ASN A 261 0.10 2.37 -16.80
N SER A 262 0.80 1.23 -16.94
CA SER A 262 2.00 0.90 -16.18
C SER A 262 2.83 -0.16 -16.92
N VAL A 263 4.11 -0.26 -16.57
CA VAL A 263 5.02 -1.28 -17.13
C VAL A 263 5.64 -2.05 -15.99
N PHE A 264 5.45 -3.37 -16.01
CA PHE A 264 6.22 -4.28 -15.19
C PHE A 264 7.38 -4.81 -16.02
N LYS A 265 8.60 -4.41 -15.66
CA LYS A 265 9.81 -4.86 -16.36
C LYS A 265 10.02 -6.34 -16.10
N GLY A 266 10.29 -7.09 -17.17
CA GLY A 266 10.58 -8.51 -17.07
C GLY A 266 11.78 -8.78 -16.18
N GLN A 267 11.71 -9.91 -15.47
CA GLN A 267 12.74 -10.36 -14.54
C GLN A 267 12.99 -11.85 -14.80
N SER A 268 14.25 -12.21 -14.91
CA SER A 268 14.68 -13.60 -15.04
C SER A 268 15.53 -13.96 -13.84
N PHE A 269 15.20 -15.07 -13.20
CA PHE A 269 15.88 -15.53 -12.00
C PHE A 269 16.67 -16.80 -12.31
N SER A 270 17.94 -16.80 -11.90
CA SER A 270 18.81 -17.96 -11.97
C SER A 270 18.45 -18.98 -10.89
N PHE A 271 18.94 -20.21 -11.01
CA PHE A 271 18.74 -21.23 -9.98
C PHE A 271 19.11 -20.74 -8.58
N SER A 272 20.25 -20.04 -8.44
CA SER A 272 20.69 -19.53 -7.13
C SER A 272 19.78 -18.45 -6.56
N ASP A 273 19.06 -17.71 -7.41
CA ASP A 273 18.14 -16.67 -6.95
C ASP A 273 16.86 -17.27 -6.38
N VAL A 274 16.45 -18.45 -6.86
CA VAL A 274 15.17 -19.09 -6.52
C VAL A 274 15.31 -20.37 -5.72
N GLU A 275 16.53 -20.81 -5.42
CA GLU A 275 16.80 -22.06 -4.71
C GLU A 275 16.05 -22.13 -3.37
N ASP A 276 16.13 -21.07 -2.57
CA ASP A 276 15.45 -20.99 -1.27
C ASP A 276 13.92 -20.89 -1.41
N HIS A 277 13.43 -20.26 -2.49
CA HIS A 277 12.01 -20.25 -2.82
C HIS A 277 11.52 -21.66 -3.16
N ILE A 278 12.19 -22.35 -4.09
CA ILE A 278 11.84 -23.73 -4.49
C ILE A 278 11.88 -24.68 -3.30
N ARG A 279 12.94 -24.60 -2.48
CA ARG A 279 13.06 -25.42 -1.28
C ARG A 279 11.85 -25.25 -0.37
N ARG A 280 11.41 -24.00 -0.18
CA ARG A 280 10.26 -23.67 0.66
C ARG A 280 8.96 -24.17 0.04
N GLU A 281 8.72 -23.93 -1.25
CA GLU A 281 7.54 -24.45 -1.96
C GLU A 281 7.43 -25.98 -1.83
N LEU A 282 8.52 -26.70 -2.12
CA LEU A 282 8.56 -28.17 -1.99
C LEU A 282 8.35 -28.66 -0.55
N ALA A 283 8.79 -27.89 0.44
CA ALA A 283 8.55 -28.20 1.84
C ALA A 283 7.07 -27.98 2.22
N LEU A 284 6.47 -26.88 1.76
CA LEU A 284 5.06 -26.57 1.99
C LEU A 284 4.14 -27.62 1.34
N ASP A 285 4.49 -28.13 0.16
CA ASP A 285 3.75 -29.20 -0.53
C ASP A 285 3.68 -30.52 0.28
N GLN A 286 4.60 -30.73 1.23
CA GLN A 286 4.56 -31.90 2.13
C GLN A 286 3.64 -31.70 3.33
N LEU A 287 3.12 -30.49 3.56
CA LEU A 287 2.25 -30.20 4.68
C LEU A 287 0.80 -30.63 4.39
N PRO A 288 0.15 -31.37 5.30
CA PRO A 288 -1.19 -31.90 5.06
C PRO A 288 -2.31 -30.86 5.19
N GLN A 289 -2.05 -29.66 5.72
CA GLN A 289 -3.05 -28.64 6.01
C GLN A 289 -2.50 -27.24 5.73
N SER A 290 -3.36 -26.35 5.21
CA SER A 290 -3.07 -24.92 5.13
C SER A 290 -3.11 -24.31 6.54
N VAL A 291 -1.98 -23.80 7.01
CA VAL A 291 -1.88 -23.03 8.26
C VAL A 291 -1.90 -21.55 7.91
N THR A 292 -2.67 -20.76 8.65
CA THR A 292 -2.73 -19.29 8.50
C THR A 292 -2.06 -18.59 9.68
N GLN A 293 -1.80 -17.29 9.56
CA GLN A 293 -1.12 -16.49 10.59
C GLN A 293 -1.89 -16.50 11.92
N GLU A 294 -3.23 -16.61 11.87
CA GLU A 294 -4.11 -16.65 13.03
C GLU A 294 -3.83 -17.84 13.96
N ALA A 295 -3.29 -18.94 13.43
CA ALA A 295 -2.89 -20.10 14.23
C ALA A 295 -1.81 -19.77 15.29
N PHE A 296 -1.09 -18.66 15.10
CA PHE A 296 -0.03 -18.20 16.00
C PHE A 296 -0.51 -17.17 17.02
N TRP A 297 -1.76 -16.67 16.92
CA TRP A 297 -2.23 -15.60 17.80
C TRP A 297 -2.19 -15.96 19.28
N GLU A 298 -2.61 -17.19 19.64
CA GLU A 298 -2.56 -17.67 21.02
C GLU A 298 -1.11 -17.73 21.54
N GLU A 299 -0.16 -18.16 20.70
CA GLU A 299 1.25 -18.28 21.08
C GLU A 299 1.89 -16.91 21.38
N PHE A 300 1.45 -15.87 20.66
CA PHE A 300 1.98 -14.51 20.78
C PHE A 300 1.08 -13.57 21.58
N ASN A 301 0.02 -14.08 22.20
CA ASN A 301 -0.96 -13.30 22.98
C ASN A 301 -1.53 -12.12 22.17
N ALA A 302 -1.91 -12.36 20.92
CA ALA A 302 -2.52 -11.35 20.08
C ALA A 302 -3.97 -11.13 20.49
N ASP A 303 -4.25 -9.92 21.01
CA ASP A 303 -5.58 -9.45 21.31
C ASP A 303 -5.97 -8.35 20.33
N TRP A 304 -7.19 -8.41 19.81
CA TRP A 304 -7.77 -7.32 19.03
C TRP A 304 -9.11 -6.89 19.61
N PHE A 305 -9.38 -5.59 19.53
CA PHE A 305 -10.62 -5.00 20.05
C PHE A 305 -11.37 -4.36 18.89
N TYR A 306 -12.07 -5.18 18.12
CA TYR A 306 -12.98 -4.70 17.07
C TYR A 306 -14.41 -5.02 17.49
N SER A 307 -15.18 -4.00 17.86
CA SER A 307 -16.57 -4.20 18.29
C SER A 307 -17.45 -4.52 17.09
N GLU A 308 -18.05 -5.71 17.03
CA GLU A 308 -19.20 -5.96 16.19
C GLU A 308 -20.39 -5.20 16.80
N LYS A 309 -20.73 -4.05 16.21
CA LYS A 309 -21.99 -3.35 16.50
C LYS A 309 -23.06 -3.75 15.50
#